data_AF-A0A3B9HAY2-F1
#
_entry.id   AF-A0A3B9HAY2-F1
#
_cell.length_a   1.000
_cell.length_b   1.000
_cell.length_c   1.000
_cell.angle_alpha   90.00
_cell.angle_beta   90.00
_cell.angle_gamma   90.00
#
_symmetry.space_group_name_H-M   'P 1'
#
loop_
_entity.id
_entity.type
_entity.pdbx_description
1 polymer ?
#
loop_
_entity_poly.entity_id
_entity_poly.type
_entity_poly.pdbx_seq_one_letter_code
_entity_poly.pdbx_strand_id
1 'polypeptide(L)'
;MRQLKITKQVTNRETASLDKYLQEIGRVDLISAEEEVELARKIKDGDQAALEKMVKANLRFVVSVSKQYQNQGLTLPDLINEGNLGLIKAAQRFDETRGFKFISYAVWWIRQSILQALAEQSRIV
;
A
#
# COMPACT_ATOMS: atom_id res chain seq x y z
N MET A 1 -32.08 40.44 14.85
CA MET A 1 -30.89 39.63 15.22
C MET A 1 -30.74 38.53 14.17
N ARG A 2 -29.69 38.54 13.35
CA ARG A 2 -29.46 37.53 12.30
C ARG A 2 -28.94 36.24 12.94
N GLN A 3 -29.62 35.12 12.72
CA GLN A 3 -29.12 33.79 13.12
C GLN A 3 -27.87 33.45 12.30
N LEU A 4 -26.75 33.24 12.99
CA LEU A 4 -25.58 32.62 12.41
C LEU A 4 -25.88 31.12 12.24
N LYS A 5 -26.13 30.70 11.00
CA LYS A 5 -26.10 29.27 10.65
C LYS A 5 -24.64 28.82 10.73
N ILE A 6 -24.27 28.19 11.84
CA ILE A 6 -23.01 27.47 11.93
C ILE A 6 -23.16 26.21 11.08
N THR A 7 -22.93 26.33 9.78
CA THR A 7 -22.69 25.18 8.93
C THR A 7 -21.42 24.54 9.47
N LYS A 8 -21.52 23.36 10.11
CA LYS A 8 -20.34 22.55 10.44
C LYS A 8 -19.60 22.30 9.13
N GLN A 9 -18.56 23.09 8.86
CA GLN A 9 -17.52 22.70 7.91
C GLN A 9 -16.82 21.50 8.55
N VAL A 10 -17.38 20.31 8.34
CA VAL A 10 -16.62 19.08 8.51
C VAL A 10 -15.59 19.11 7.39
N THR A 11 -14.46 19.78 7.61
CA THR A 11 -13.26 19.53 6.80
C THR A 11 -13.08 18.03 6.80
N ASN A 12 -13.18 17.42 5.61
CA ASN A 12 -13.15 15.98 5.42
C ASN A 12 -11.75 15.47 5.80
N ARG A 13 -11.54 15.21 7.11
CA ARG A 13 -10.22 14.92 7.70
C ARG A 13 -9.59 13.67 7.07
N GLU A 14 -10.41 12.69 6.67
CA GLU A 14 -9.97 11.48 5.98
C GLU A 14 -9.34 11.80 4.61
N THR A 15 -9.95 12.71 3.84
CA THR A 15 -9.38 13.17 2.57
C THR A 15 -8.05 13.88 2.79
N ALA A 16 -7.97 14.77 3.79
CA ALA A 16 -6.72 15.46 4.12
C ALA A 16 -5.60 14.50 4.56
N SER A 17 -5.92 13.44 5.31
CA SER A 17 -4.93 12.42 5.70
C SER A 17 -4.47 11.57 4.51
N LEU A 18 -5.39 11.20 3.61
CA LEU A 18 -5.06 10.43 2.42
C LEU A 18 -4.18 11.25 1.47
N ASP A 19 -4.51 12.53 1.25
CA ASP A 19 -3.73 13.42 0.40
C ASP A 19 -2.31 13.59 0.92
N LYS A 20 -2.14 13.76 2.24
CA LYS A 20 -0.82 13.82 2.87
C LYS A 20 -0.02 12.54 2.65
N TYR A 21 -0.64 11.37 2.87
CA TYR A 21 -0.02 10.08 2.61
C TYR A 21 0.43 9.94 1.14
N LEU A 22 -0.43 10.30 0.18
CA LEU A 22 -0.12 10.24 -1.24
C LEU A 22 1.05 11.16 -1.62
N GLN A 23 1.14 12.34 -1.00
CA GLN A 23 2.27 13.25 -1.17
C GLN A 23 3.57 12.68 -0.58
N GLU A 24 3.52 12.07 0.61
CA GLU A 24 4.68 11.47 1.28
C GLU A 24 5.26 10.31 0.46
N ILE A 25 4.43 9.35 0.03
CA ILE A 25 4.90 8.22 -0.78
C ILE A 25 5.35 8.65 -2.19
N GLY A 26 4.83 9.78 -2.69
CA GLY A 26 5.22 10.35 -3.98
C GLY A 26 6.64 10.91 -4.00
N ARG A 27 7.20 11.24 -2.82
CA ARG A 27 8.57 11.76 -2.66
C ARG A 27 9.62 10.67 -2.48
N VAL A 28 9.21 9.41 -2.32
CA VAL A 28 10.14 8.30 -2.17
C VAL A 28 10.74 7.97 -3.53
N ASP A 29 12.07 7.89 -3.59
CA ASP A 29 12.82 7.54 -4.79
C ASP A 29 12.55 6.10 -5.23
N LEU A 30 12.60 5.88 -6.54
CA LEU A 30 12.53 4.55 -7.12
C LEU A 30 13.86 3.83 -6.91
N ILE A 31 13.78 2.53 -6.59
CA ILE A 31 14.96 1.66 -6.45
C ILE A 31 15.32 1.06 -7.81
N SER A 32 16.61 0.84 -8.04
CA SER A 32 17.09 0.13 -9.25
C SER A 32 16.90 -1.39 -9.10
N ALA A 33 17.08 -2.13 -10.20
CA ALA A 33 17.01 -3.59 -10.16
C ALA A 33 18.14 -4.20 -9.33
N GLU A 34 19.34 -3.60 -9.39
CA GLU A 34 20.50 -4.01 -8.59
C GLU A 34 20.25 -3.75 -7.11
N GLU A 35 19.66 -2.59 -6.78
CA GLU A 35 19.29 -2.26 -5.41
C GLU A 35 18.20 -3.19 -4.87
N GLU A 36 17.22 -3.57 -5.70
CA GLU A 36 16.19 -4.55 -5.34
C GLU A 36 16.80 -5.90 -4.95
N VAL A 37 17.79 -6.39 -5.70
CA VAL A 37 18.52 -7.62 -5.39
C VAL A 37 19.26 -7.51 -4.06
N GLU A 38 19.97 -6.39 -3.83
CA GLU A 38 20.71 -6.16 -2.59
C GLU A 38 19.78 -6.07 -1.36
N LEU A 39 18.66 -5.37 -1.50
CA LEU A 39 17.65 -5.29 -0.45
C LEU A 39 17.03 -6.65 -0.17
N ALA A 40 16.70 -7.44 -1.20
CA ALA A 40 16.14 -8.79 -1.02
C ALA A 40 17.08 -9.71 -0.23
N ARG A 41 18.39 -9.67 -0.51
CA ARG A 41 19.41 -10.43 0.25
C ARG A 41 19.43 -10.03 1.71
N LYS A 42 19.49 -8.73 1.99
CA LYS A 42 19.48 -8.21 3.37
C LYS A 42 18.20 -8.56 4.12
N ILE A 43 17.05 -8.53 3.45
CA ILE A 43 15.75 -8.93 4.03
C ILE A 43 15.77 -10.41 4.44
N LYS A 44 16.36 -11.29 3.62
CA LYS A 44 16.53 -12.71 3.98
C LYS A 44 17.41 -12.90 5.23
N ASP A 45 18.38 -12.03 5.43
CA ASP A 45 19.23 -11.98 6.63
C ASP A 45 18.56 -11.30 7.84
N GLY A 46 17.32 -10.83 7.70
CA GLY A 46 16.54 -10.21 8.77
C GLY A 46 16.71 -8.69 8.92
N ASP A 47 17.27 -8.01 7.92
CA ASP A 47 17.43 -6.55 7.93
C ASP A 47 16.06 -5.84 7.77
N GLN A 48 15.56 -5.33 8.89
CA GLN A 48 14.30 -4.60 8.93
C GLN A 48 14.35 -3.26 8.17
N ALA A 49 15.51 -2.60 8.13
CA ALA A 49 15.66 -1.34 7.40
C ALA A 49 15.63 -1.58 5.88
N ALA A 50 16.20 -2.70 5.42
CA ALA A 50 16.08 -3.13 4.04
C ALA A 50 14.63 -3.44 3.66
N LEU A 51 13.89 -4.14 4.53
CA LEU A 51 12.47 -4.41 4.34
C LEU A 51 11.66 -3.12 4.22
N GLU A 52 11.87 -2.18 5.14
CA GLU A 52 11.20 -0.89 5.09
C GLU A 52 11.51 -0.10 3.82
N LYS A 53 12.78 -0.09 3.39
CA LYS A 53 13.19 0.60 2.16
C LYS A 53 12.51 0.00 0.93
N MET A 54 12.55 -1.33 0.80
CA MET A 54 11.88 -2.07 -0.27
C MET A 54 10.38 -1.77 -0.31
N VAL A 55 9.71 -1.80 0.85
CA VAL A 55 8.27 -1.52 0.94
C VAL A 55 7.97 -0.07 0.57
N LYS A 56 8.68 0.90 1.17
CA LYS A 56 8.47 2.35 0.94
C LYS A 56 8.60 2.72 -0.53
N ALA A 57 9.62 2.20 -1.21
CA ALA A 57 9.84 2.43 -2.65
C ALA A 57 8.67 1.96 -3.54
N ASN A 58 7.88 0.99 -3.05
CA ASN A 58 6.81 0.34 -3.80
C ASN A 58 5.39 0.75 -3.36
N LEU A 59 5.22 1.66 -2.40
CA LEU A 59 3.89 2.09 -1.92
C LEU A 59 3.04 2.73 -3.02
N ARG A 60 3.65 3.45 -3.95
CA ARG A 60 2.95 4.05 -5.11
C ARG A 60 2.29 2.98 -5.98
N PHE A 61 2.95 1.83 -6.13
CA PHE A 61 2.40 0.69 -6.87
C PHE A 61 1.17 0.11 -6.17
N VAL A 62 1.20 -0.04 -4.84
CA VAL A 62 0.04 -0.52 -4.07
C VAL A 62 -1.18 0.37 -4.28
N VAL A 63 -1.01 1.69 -4.26
CA VAL A 63 -2.09 2.64 -4.54
C VAL A 63 -2.66 2.41 -5.95
N SER A 64 -1.80 2.20 -6.96
CA SER A 64 -2.24 1.95 -8.33
C SER A 64 -3.06 0.65 -8.48
N VAL A 65 -2.70 -0.40 -7.73
CA VAL A 65 -3.45 -1.67 -7.72
C VAL A 65 -4.76 -1.51 -6.94
N SER A 66 -4.73 -0.85 -5.79
CA SER A 66 -5.89 -0.67 -4.90
C SER A 66 -7.02 0.12 -5.55
N LYS A 67 -6.68 1.10 -6.41
CA LYS A 67 -7.67 1.86 -7.20
C LYS A 67 -8.56 0.99 -8.09
N GLN A 68 -8.09 -0.20 -8.50
CA GLN A 68 -8.85 -1.14 -9.34
C GLN A 68 -9.99 -1.83 -8.56
N TYR A 69 -9.97 -1.78 -7.23
CA TYR A 69 -10.91 -2.45 -6.34
C TYR A 69 -11.87 -1.49 -5.63
N GLN A 70 -11.87 -0.20 -6.00
CA GLN A 70 -12.78 0.79 -5.43
C GLN A 70 -14.25 0.45 -5.71
N ASN A 71 -15.14 0.95 -4.86
CA ASN A 71 -16.60 0.76 -4.94
C ASN A 71 -17.07 -0.69 -4.77
N GLN A 72 -16.25 -1.57 -4.19
CA GLN A 72 -16.57 -2.98 -3.92
C GLN A 72 -16.85 -3.26 -2.42
N GLY A 73 -17.05 -2.22 -1.61
CA GLY A 73 -17.44 -2.34 -0.20
C GLY A 73 -16.45 -1.75 0.80
N LEU A 74 -15.17 -1.64 0.44
CA LEU A 74 -14.14 -0.99 1.25
C LEU A 74 -13.76 0.39 0.70
N THR A 75 -13.34 1.30 1.59
CA THR A 75 -12.84 2.62 1.19
C THR A 75 -11.44 2.51 0.57
N LEU A 76 -11.02 3.51 -0.21
CA LEU A 76 -9.67 3.50 -0.80
C LEU A 76 -8.54 3.43 0.24
N PRO A 77 -8.59 4.18 1.37
CA PRO A 77 -7.63 4.00 2.47
C PRO A 77 -7.56 2.55 2.99
N ASP A 78 -8.70 1.89 3.17
CA ASP A 78 -8.74 0.50 3.65
C ASP A 78 -8.11 -0.45 2.63
N LEU A 79 -8.47 -0.32 1.34
CA LEU A 79 -7.88 -1.10 0.26
C LEU A 79 -6.35 -0.92 0.17
N ILE A 80 -5.86 0.31 0.37
CA ILE A 80 -4.43 0.62 0.39
C ILE A 80 -3.75 -0.06 1.59
N ASN A 81 -4.35 0.02 2.78
CA ASN A 81 -3.81 -0.62 3.98
C ASN A 81 -3.70 -2.14 3.80
N GLU A 82 -4.75 -2.78 3.28
CA GLU A 82 -4.74 -4.21 2.98
C GLU A 82 -3.73 -4.57 1.90
N GLY A 83 -3.64 -3.76 0.84
CA GLY A 83 -2.62 -3.91 -0.18
C GLY A 83 -1.20 -3.78 0.37
N ASN A 84 -0.97 -2.86 1.32
CA ASN A 84 0.32 -2.66 1.97
C ASN A 84 0.71 -3.90 2.80
N LEU A 85 -0.25 -4.52 3.50
CA LEU A 85 -0.02 -5.80 4.19
C LEU A 85 0.37 -6.91 3.20
N GLY A 86 -0.28 -6.96 2.04
CA GLY A 86 0.11 -7.84 0.93
C GLY A 86 1.54 -7.58 0.44
N LEU A 87 1.92 -6.32 0.25
CA LEU A 87 3.26 -5.92 -0.17
C LEU A 87 4.34 -6.33 0.84
N ILE A 88 4.11 -6.12 2.14
CA ILE A 88 5.05 -6.53 3.20
C ILE A 88 5.25 -8.05 3.18
N LYS A 89 4.16 -8.81 3.07
CA LYS A 89 4.21 -10.28 2.93
C LYS A 89 5.00 -10.72 1.68
N ALA A 90 4.87 -9.97 0.58
CA ALA A 90 5.65 -10.22 -0.63
C ALA A 90 7.14 -9.94 -0.40
N ALA A 91 7.49 -8.80 0.21
CA ALA A 91 8.89 -8.42 0.44
C ALA A 91 9.62 -9.43 1.34
N GLN A 92 8.95 -9.95 2.37
CA GLN A 92 9.49 -10.98 3.26
C GLN A 92 9.73 -12.34 2.58
N ARG A 93 9.01 -12.64 1.49
CA ARG A 93 9.05 -13.95 0.80
C ARG A 93 9.70 -13.88 -0.58
N PHE A 94 10.11 -12.69 -1.01
CA PHE A 94 10.68 -12.51 -2.32
C PHE A 94 12.03 -13.23 -2.44
N ASP A 95 12.24 -13.83 -3.60
CA ASP A 95 13.44 -14.59 -3.91
C ASP A 95 14.04 -14.06 -5.21
N GLU A 96 15.07 -13.23 -5.06
CA GLU A 96 15.78 -12.54 -6.13
C GLU A 96 16.51 -13.50 -7.10
N THR A 97 16.73 -14.76 -6.69
CA THR A 97 17.43 -15.75 -7.52
C THR A 97 16.59 -16.26 -8.70
N ARG A 98 15.28 -15.97 -8.71
CA ARG A 98 14.33 -16.47 -9.71
C ARG A 98 14.28 -15.63 -11.00
N GLY A 99 15.03 -14.54 -11.07
CA GLY A 99 15.21 -13.76 -12.32
C GLY A 99 14.02 -12.90 -12.74
N PHE A 100 13.08 -12.59 -11.84
CA PHE A 100 12.00 -11.64 -12.08
C PHE A 100 12.05 -10.48 -11.09
N LYS A 101 11.52 -9.32 -11.51
CA LYS A 101 11.40 -8.13 -10.67
C LYS A 101 10.44 -8.35 -9.51
N PHE A 102 10.71 -7.74 -8.37
CA PHE A 102 9.91 -7.80 -7.15
C PHE A 102 8.45 -7.42 -7.40
N ILE A 103 8.21 -6.36 -8.18
CA ILE A 103 6.84 -5.89 -8.48
C ILE A 103 6.00 -6.98 -9.18
N SER A 104 6.64 -7.78 -10.05
CA SER A 104 5.97 -8.90 -10.75
C SER A 104 5.48 -9.96 -9.76
N TYR A 105 6.19 -10.14 -8.65
CA TYR A 105 5.81 -11.04 -7.58
C TYR A 105 4.80 -10.39 -6.61
N ALA A 106 5.04 -9.14 -6.24
CA ALA A 106 4.26 -8.41 -5.25
C ALA A 106 2.81 -8.21 -5.66
N VAL A 107 2.52 -8.01 -6.96
CA VAL A 107 1.16 -7.77 -7.44
C VAL A 107 0.18 -8.89 -7.05
N TRP A 108 0.62 -10.15 -7.03
CA TRP A 108 -0.24 -11.27 -6.63
C TRP A 108 -0.62 -11.18 -5.16
N TRP A 109 0.36 -10.90 -4.29
CA TRP A 109 0.14 -10.77 -2.85
C TRP A 109 -0.73 -9.58 -2.49
N ILE A 110 -0.53 -8.44 -3.17
CA ILE A 110 -1.34 -7.24 -2.98
C ILE A 110 -2.80 -7.56 -3.31
N ARG A 111 -3.04 -8.15 -4.50
CA ARG A 111 -4.40 -8.53 -4.93
C ARG A 111 -5.04 -9.54 -4.00
N GLN A 112 -4.30 -10.57 -3.59
CA GLN A 112 -4.79 -11.58 -2.65
C GLN A 112 -5.24 -10.93 -1.35
N SER A 113 -4.43 -10.05 -0.75
CA SER A 113 -4.76 -9.40 0.53
C SER A 113 -6.01 -8.53 0.39
N ILE A 114 -6.11 -7.74 -0.68
CA ILE A 114 -7.29 -6.91 -0.95
C ILE A 114 -8.56 -7.76 -1.13
N LEU A 115 -8.48 -8.82 -1.94
CA LEU A 115 -9.62 -9.72 -2.18
C LEU A 115 -10.06 -10.45 -0.92
N GLN A 116 -9.11 -10.86 -0.08
CA GLN A 116 -9.40 -11.47 1.21
C GLN A 116 -10.18 -10.51 2.11
N ALA A 117 -9.73 -9.25 2.25
CA ALA A 117 -10.40 -8.25 3.08
C ALA A 117 -11.82 -7.92 2.56
N LEU A 118 -12.00 -7.83 1.24
CA LEU A 118 -13.32 -7.64 0.64
C LEU A 118 -14.27 -8.82 0.96
N ALA A 119 -13.75 -10.05 0.89
CA ALA A 119 -14.54 -11.24 1.21
C ALA A 119 -14.89 -11.32 2.71
N GLU A 120 -14.00 -10.90 3.59
CA GLU A 120 -14.23 -10.84 5.04
C GLU A 120 -15.27 -9.76 5.39
N GLN A 121 -15.16 -8.56 4.82
CA GLN A 121 -16.12 -7.48 5.02
C GLN A 121 -17.54 -7.89 4.57
N SER A 122 -17.66 -8.58 3.44
CA SER A 122 -18.95 -9.07 2.91
C SER A 122 -19.63 -10.08 3.83
N ARG A 123 -18.88 -10.86 4.62
CA ARG A 123 -19.42 -11.84 5.58
C ARG A 123 -19.91 -11.23 6.88
N ILE A 124 -19.51 -9.99 7.19
CA ILE A 124 -19.85 -9.29 8.43
C ILE A 124 -21.19 -8.52 8.29
N VAL A 125 -21.69 -8.33 7.07
CA VAL A 125 -22.95 -7.63 6.75
C VAL A 125 -24.16 -8.56 6.77
#